data_AF-A0A645HJ03-F1
#
_entry.id   AF-A0A645HJ03-F1
#
_cell.length_a   1.000
_cell.length_b   1.000
_cell.length_c   1.000
_cell.angle_alpha   90.00
_cell.angle_beta   90.00
_cell.angle_gamma   90.00
#
_symmetry.space_group_name_H-M   'P 1'
#
loop_
_entity.id
_entity.type
_entity.pdbx_description
1 polymer ?
#
loop_
_entity_poly.entity_id
_entity_poly.type
_entity_poly.pdbx_seq_one_letter_code
_entity_poly.pdbx_strand_id
1 'polypeptide(L)'
;MLTNALDAAAVWKQPDTIDLFGRFGIFSEIECGSRYEIMLENYTKITLIEANTLLEMMQRQVLPAVISYAGKTAESLRQLRAIGLDNAELFNYVETLSDVVSKLTLRTQKLRDDILVLPQDDGELATHYIRDVIQKDMQNIREISDFAERMMDKTCWPMPTYTDLMHRV
;
A
#
# COMPACT_ATOMS: atom_id res chain seq x y z
N MET A 1 16.73 -18.89 7.77
CA MET A 1 16.17 -18.64 6.42
C MET A 1 15.96 -17.13 6.34
N LEU A 2 16.44 -16.46 5.30
CA LEU A 2 16.24 -15.01 5.12
C LEU A 2 14.79 -14.77 4.67
N THR A 3 14.07 -13.86 5.32
CA THR A 3 12.62 -13.68 5.09
C THR A 3 12.25 -12.33 4.50
N ASN A 4 13.10 -11.32 4.65
CA ASN A 4 12.86 -9.98 4.15
C ASN A 4 14.16 -9.31 3.67
N ALA A 5 14.01 -8.16 2.98
CA ALA A 5 15.13 -7.44 2.38
C ALA A 5 16.15 -6.93 3.41
N LEU A 6 15.72 -6.60 4.63
CA LEU A 6 16.60 -6.14 5.70
C LEU A 6 17.44 -7.30 6.26
N ASP A 7 16.86 -8.50 6.40
CA ASP A 7 17.60 -9.71 6.77
C ASP A 7 18.73 -9.97 5.76
N ALA A 8 18.42 -9.83 4.47
CA ALA A 8 19.39 -10.01 3.39
C ALA A 8 20.47 -8.92 3.40
N ALA A 9 20.11 -7.66 3.68
CA ALA A 9 21.07 -6.59 3.86
C ALA A 9 22.01 -6.88 5.03
N ALA A 10 21.49 -7.36 6.18
CA ALA A 10 22.29 -7.64 7.37
C ALA A 10 23.40 -8.69 7.15
N VAL A 11 23.29 -9.55 6.13
CA VAL A 11 24.34 -10.52 5.74
C VAL A 11 25.65 -9.81 5.37
N TRP A 12 25.61 -8.58 4.84
CA TRP A 12 26.82 -7.80 4.52
C TRP A 12 27.65 -7.43 5.75
N LYS A 13 27.03 -7.37 6.93
CA LYS A 13 27.71 -7.11 8.20
C LYS A 13 28.16 -8.39 8.92
N GLN A 14 27.88 -9.58 8.38
CA GLN A 14 28.26 -10.83 9.03
C GLN A 14 29.77 -11.07 8.92
N PRO A 15 30.43 -11.55 10.01
CA PRO A 15 31.87 -11.81 10.00
C PRO A 15 32.32 -12.75 8.90
N ASP A 16 31.56 -13.81 8.64
CA ASP A 16 31.87 -14.81 7.61
C ASP A 16 31.86 -14.18 6.21
N THR A 17 30.94 -13.25 5.94
CA THR A 17 30.84 -12.52 4.68
C THR A 17 32.02 -11.56 4.50
N ILE A 18 32.37 -10.82 5.55
CA ILE A 18 33.47 -9.86 5.55
C ILE A 18 34.81 -10.58 5.38
N ASP A 19 35.04 -11.69 6.10
CA ASP A 19 36.24 -12.52 5.96
C ASP A 19 36.36 -13.09 4.55
N LEU A 20 35.26 -13.63 4.00
CA LEU A 20 35.24 -14.15 2.64
C LEU A 20 35.67 -13.09 1.62
N PHE A 21 35.04 -11.91 1.63
CA PHE A 21 35.37 -10.86 0.67
C PHE A 21 36.77 -10.28 0.89
N GLY A 22 37.21 -10.14 2.14
CA GLY A 22 38.54 -9.67 2.50
C GLY A 22 39.63 -10.63 2.01
N ARG A 23 39.45 -11.95 2.18
CA ARG A 23 40.41 -12.98 1.73
C ARG A 23 40.63 -12.98 0.22
N PHE A 24 39.60 -12.68 -0.56
CA PHE A 24 39.69 -12.62 -2.02
C PHE A 24 40.03 -11.21 -2.54
N GLY A 25 40.22 -10.22 -1.65
CA GLY A 25 40.53 -8.84 -2.04
C GLY A 25 39.41 -8.16 -2.83
N ILE A 26 38.16 -8.57 -2.62
CA ILE A 26 36.99 -8.06 -3.35
C ILE A 26 36.44 -6.81 -2.65
N PHE A 27 36.18 -6.89 -1.35
CA PHE A 27 35.71 -5.78 -0.52
C PHE A 27 36.44 -5.77 0.83
N SER A 28 36.68 -4.57 1.32
CA SER A 28 37.06 -4.29 2.70
C SER A 28 35.84 -4.30 3.64
N GLU A 29 36.09 -4.38 4.94
CA GLU A 29 35.04 -4.27 5.97
C GLU A 29 34.25 -2.97 5.84
N ILE A 30 34.95 -1.85 5.58
CA ILE A 30 34.34 -0.53 5.39
C ILE A 30 33.40 -0.55 4.17
N GLU A 31 33.84 -1.13 3.05
CA GLU A 31 33.02 -1.22 1.84
C GLU A 31 31.79 -2.12 2.03
N CYS A 32 31.91 -3.21 2.80
CA CYS A 32 30.77 -4.05 3.17
C CYS A 32 29.75 -3.27 4.02
N GLY A 33 30.24 -2.48 4.99
CA GLY A 33 29.41 -1.57 5.78
C GLY A 33 28.70 -0.52 4.91
N SER A 34 29.42 0.13 3.99
CA SER A 34 28.81 1.10 3.07
C SER A 34 27.76 0.47 2.17
N ARG A 35 27.97 -0.77 1.69
CA ARG A 35 26.96 -1.49 0.91
C ARG A 35 25.69 -1.76 1.71
N TYR A 36 25.82 -2.15 2.98
CA TYR A 36 24.68 -2.31 3.88
C TYR A 36 23.86 -1.02 3.97
N GLU A 37 24.52 0.10 4.26
CA GLU A 37 23.87 1.40 4.42
C GLU A 37 23.16 1.84 3.13
N ILE A 38 23.81 1.70 1.97
CA ILE A 38 23.20 2.01 0.66
C ILE A 38 21.96 1.14 0.42
N MET A 39 21.99 -0.14 0.79
CA MET A 39 20.82 -1.03 0.63
C MET A 39 19.64 -0.60 1.51
N LEU A 40 19.89 -0.24 2.77
CA LEU A 40 18.84 0.28 3.65
C LEU A 40 18.27 1.60 3.14
N GLU A 41 19.13 2.52 2.72
CA GLU A 41 18.73 3.82 2.19
C GLU A 41 17.86 3.66 0.94
N ASN A 42 18.28 2.80 0.00
CA ASN A 42 17.52 2.51 -1.22
C ASN A 42 16.15 1.89 -0.90
N TYR A 43 16.12 0.90 0.00
CA TYR A 43 14.87 0.27 0.43
C TYR A 43 13.89 1.30 1.02
N THR A 44 14.40 2.16 1.91
CA THR A 44 13.62 3.22 2.55
C THR A 44 13.09 4.21 1.52
N LYS A 45 13.94 4.71 0.62
CA LYS A 45 13.54 5.65 -0.42
C LYS A 45 12.48 5.08 -1.36
N ILE A 46 12.69 3.86 -1.87
CA ILE A 46 11.75 3.23 -2.81
C ILE A 46 10.40 3.02 -2.13
N THR A 47 10.38 2.41 -0.95
CA THR A 47 9.12 2.14 -0.24
C THR A 47 8.39 3.44 0.12
N LEU A 48 9.11 4.50 0.47
CA LEU A 48 8.51 5.79 0.76
C LEU A 48 7.91 6.45 -0.49
N ILE A 49 8.56 6.32 -1.65
CA ILE A 49 8.00 6.77 -2.94
C ILE A 49 6.70 6.00 -3.21
N GLU A 50 6.72 4.68 -3.09
CA GLU A 50 5.54 3.82 -3.28
C GLU A 50 4.38 4.23 -2.36
N ALA A 51 4.66 4.47 -1.08
CA ALA A 51 3.67 4.89 -0.10
C ALA A 51 3.06 6.26 -0.45
N ASN A 52 3.88 7.23 -0.86
CA ASN A 52 3.39 8.53 -1.31
C ASN A 52 2.58 8.45 -2.59
N THR A 53 3.01 7.64 -3.56
CA THR A 53 2.25 7.38 -4.79
C THR A 53 0.91 6.72 -4.48
N LEU A 54 0.87 5.74 -3.56
CA LEU A 54 -0.38 5.13 -3.10
C LEU A 54 -1.31 6.18 -2.49
N LEU A 55 -0.81 7.06 -1.62
CA LEU A 55 -1.61 8.14 -1.04
C LEU A 55 -2.21 9.06 -2.11
N GLU A 56 -1.42 9.44 -3.10
CA GLU A 56 -1.89 10.27 -4.21
C GLU A 56 -2.98 9.54 -5.02
N MET A 57 -2.75 8.28 -5.39
CA MET A 57 -3.72 7.44 -6.10
C MET A 57 -5.03 7.31 -5.31
N MET A 58 -4.93 7.05 -4.01
CA MET A 58 -6.10 6.92 -3.14
C MET A 58 -6.92 8.20 -3.09
N GLN A 59 -6.28 9.35 -2.91
CA GLN A 59 -6.98 10.64 -2.75
C GLN A 59 -7.55 11.17 -4.06
N ARG A 60 -6.81 11.03 -5.17
CA ARG A 60 -7.17 11.65 -6.44
C ARG A 60 -8.03 10.76 -7.32
N GLN A 61 -7.98 9.44 -7.14
CA GLN A 61 -8.60 8.48 -8.05
C GLN A 61 -9.55 7.54 -7.32
N VAL A 62 -9.04 6.71 -6.40
CA VAL A 62 -9.83 5.60 -5.81
C VAL A 62 -10.95 6.11 -4.91
N LEU A 63 -10.66 6.94 -3.90
CA LEU A 63 -11.69 7.44 -2.98
C LEU A 63 -12.80 8.21 -3.71
N PRO A 64 -12.51 9.18 -4.61
CA PRO A 64 -13.56 9.85 -5.38
C PRO A 64 -14.45 8.89 -6.18
N ALA A 65 -13.85 7.87 -6.81
CA ALA A 65 -14.59 6.89 -7.59
C ALA A 65 -15.53 6.04 -6.71
N VAL A 66 -15.03 5.51 -5.59
CA VAL A 66 -15.82 4.70 -4.66
C VAL A 66 -16.96 5.53 -4.05
N ILE A 67 -16.67 6.77 -3.62
CA ILE A 67 -17.68 7.69 -3.06
C ILE A 67 -18.77 8.00 -4.11
N SER A 68 -18.38 8.29 -5.34
CA SER A 68 -19.33 8.57 -6.43
C SER A 68 -20.24 7.37 -6.70
N TYR A 69 -19.68 6.16 -6.77
CA TYR A 69 -20.44 4.94 -7.02
C TYR A 69 -21.38 4.59 -5.86
N ALA A 70 -20.92 4.73 -4.61
CA ALA A 70 -21.77 4.57 -3.43
C ALA A 70 -22.96 5.54 -3.46
N GLY A 71 -22.73 6.81 -3.82
CA GLY A 71 -23.78 7.81 -3.98
C GLY A 71 -24.79 7.47 -5.07
N LYS A 72 -24.33 7.03 -6.24
CA LYS A 72 -25.21 6.58 -7.34
C LYS A 72 -26.09 5.40 -6.91
N THR A 73 -25.51 4.43 -6.22
CA THR A 73 -26.21 3.22 -5.78
C THR A 73 -27.25 3.54 -4.69
N ALA A 74 -26.89 4.41 -3.74
CA ALA A 74 -27.81 4.91 -2.73
C ALA A 74 -28.99 5.68 -3.34
N GLU A 75 -28.73 6.46 -4.39
CA GLU A 75 -29.78 7.16 -5.13
C GLU A 75 -30.75 6.19 -5.82
N SER A 76 -30.24 5.13 -6.45
CA SER A 76 -31.10 4.08 -7.02
C SER A 76 -31.99 3.41 -5.97
N LEU A 77 -31.44 3.13 -4.78
CA LEU A 77 -32.22 2.59 -3.67
C LEU A 77 -33.33 3.56 -3.21
N ARG A 78 -33.01 4.86 -3.13
CA ARG A 78 -33.99 5.91 -2.78
C ARG A 78 -35.13 5.96 -3.80
N GLN A 79 -34.82 5.85 -5.09
CA GLN A 79 -35.82 5.85 -6.17
C GLN A 79 -36.75 4.64 -6.11
N LEU A 80 -36.24 3.44 -5.81
CA LEU A 80 -37.08 2.24 -5.60
C LEU A 80 -38.03 2.42 -4.42
N ARG A 81 -37.52 2.95 -3.30
CA ARG A 81 -38.35 3.21 -2.11
C ARG A 81 -39.43 4.26 -2.38
N ALA A 82 -39.15 5.26 -3.21
CA ALA A 82 -40.12 6.29 -3.58
C ALA A 82 -41.36 5.74 -4.33
N ILE A 83 -41.22 4.61 -5.02
CA ILE A 83 -42.34 3.91 -5.68
C ILE A 83 -42.91 2.75 -4.83
N GLY A 84 -42.53 2.67 -3.55
CA GLY A 84 -43.02 1.67 -2.60
C GLY A 84 -42.35 0.30 -2.72
N LEU A 85 -41.22 0.19 -3.43
CA LEU A 85 -40.43 -1.04 -3.48
C LEU A 85 -39.26 -0.97 -2.49
N ASP A 86 -39.23 -1.89 -1.53
CA ASP A 86 -38.09 -2.05 -0.64
C ASP A 86 -37.24 -3.24 -1.09
N ASN A 87 -35.93 -3.01 -1.23
CA ASN A 87 -34.96 -4.01 -1.67
C ASN A 87 -33.86 -4.13 -0.63
N ALA A 88 -33.97 -5.16 0.22
CA ALA A 88 -33.04 -5.42 1.31
C ALA A 88 -31.61 -5.69 0.82
N GLU A 89 -31.45 -6.42 -0.29
CA GLU A 89 -30.12 -6.74 -0.84
C GLU A 89 -29.40 -5.49 -1.35
N LEU A 90 -30.13 -4.60 -2.03
CA LEU A 90 -29.56 -3.33 -2.48
C LEU A 90 -29.20 -2.42 -1.29
N PHE A 91 -30.00 -2.44 -0.21
CA PHE A 91 -29.66 -1.73 1.02
C PHE A 91 -28.37 -2.25 1.66
N ASN A 92 -28.25 -3.57 1.84
CA ASN A 92 -27.03 -4.20 2.38
C ASN A 92 -25.80 -3.89 1.52
N TYR A 93 -25.99 -3.85 0.21
CA TYR A 93 -24.95 -3.50 -0.74
C TYR A 93 -24.46 -2.04 -0.59
N VAL A 94 -25.39 -1.09 -0.43
CA VAL A 94 -25.07 0.31 -0.14
C VAL A 94 -24.37 0.47 1.21
N GLU A 95 -24.83 -0.25 2.24
CA GLU A 95 -24.19 -0.26 3.57
C GLU A 95 -22.74 -0.75 3.48
N THR A 96 -22.51 -1.83 2.74
CA THR A 96 -21.16 -2.36 2.49
C THR A 96 -20.27 -1.35 1.77
N LEU A 97 -20.78 -0.68 0.73
CA LEU A 97 -20.03 0.40 0.05
C LEU A 97 -19.70 1.57 0.98
N SER A 98 -20.62 1.94 1.87
CA SER A 98 -20.40 3.00 2.86
C SER A 98 -19.31 2.63 3.87
N ASP A 99 -19.27 1.37 4.31
CA ASP A 99 -18.21 0.84 5.16
C ASP A 99 -16.86 0.83 4.44
N VAL A 100 -16.82 0.43 3.16
CA VAL A 100 -15.59 0.48 2.34
C VAL A 100 -15.06 1.91 2.23
N VAL A 101 -15.90 2.90 1.93
CA VAL A 101 -15.51 4.32 1.89
C VAL A 101 -14.90 4.76 3.22
N SER A 102 -15.55 4.39 4.33
CA SER A 102 -15.09 4.76 5.69
C SER A 102 -13.74 4.14 6.00
N LYS A 103 -13.57 2.84 5.73
CA LYS A 103 -12.32 2.10 5.93
C LYS A 103 -11.19 2.66 5.07
N LEU A 104 -11.41 2.87 3.77
CA LEU A 104 -10.38 3.44 2.88
C LEU A 104 -9.95 4.84 3.33
N THR A 105 -10.90 5.68 3.72
CA THR A 105 -10.61 7.03 4.21
C THR A 105 -9.75 6.98 5.47
N LEU A 106 -10.16 6.18 6.46
CA LEU A 106 -9.45 6.03 7.73
C LEU A 106 -8.03 5.47 7.53
N ARG A 107 -7.88 4.42 6.71
CA ARG A 107 -6.57 3.77 6.47
C ARG A 107 -5.64 4.65 5.67
N THR A 108 -6.17 5.38 4.68
CA THR A 108 -5.39 6.36 3.91
C THR A 108 -4.91 7.51 4.80
N GLN A 109 -5.74 8.00 5.71
CA GLN A 109 -5.35 9.00 6.70
C GLN A 109 -4.29 8.46 7.65
N LYS A 110 -4.47 7.23 8.16
CA LYS A 110 -3.48 6.56 9.01
C LYS A 110 -2.11 6.46 8.34
N LEU A 111 -2.05 5.95 7.10
CA LEU A 111 -0.78 5.87 6.36
C LEU A 111 -0.11 7.25 6.22
N ARG A 112 -0.89 8.30 5.94
CA ARG A 112 -0.36 9.67 5.88
C ARG A 112 0.25 10.09 7.21
N ASP A 113 -0.43 9.84 8.32
CA ASP A 113 0.04 10.22 9.66
C ASP A 113 1.28 9.40 10.07
N ASP A 114 1.33 8.11 9.75
CA ASP A 114 2.49 7.25 10.01
C ASP A 114 3.73 7.68 9.20
N ILE A 115 3.55 8.15 7.96
CA ILE A 115 4.65 8.74 7.17
C ILE A 115 5.18 10.02 7.83
N LEU A 116 4.32 10.86 8.43
CA LEU A 116 4.73 12.12 9.07
C LEU A 116 5.56 11.91 10.35
N VAL A 117 5.35 10.81 11.06
CA VAL A 117 6.07 10.48 12.29
C VAL A 117 7.29 9.58 12.06
N LEU A 118 7.69 9.41 10.80
CA LEU A 118 8.84 8.59 10.42
C LEU A 118 10.12 9.12 11.10
N PRO A 119 10.89 8.25 11.80
CA PRO A 119 12.13 8.64 12.46
C PRO A 119 13.11 9.30 11.49
N GLN A 120 13.65 10.47 11.85
CA GLN A 120 14.60 11.21 11.00
C GLN A 120 16.06 11.08 11.47
N ASP A 121 16.26 10.81 12.75
CA ASP A 121 17.59 10.84 13.37
C ASP A 121 18.35 9.50 13.26
N ASP A 122 17.67 8.41 12.89
CA ASP A 122 18.23 7.07 12.78
C ASP A 122 17.68 6.36 11.55
N GLY A 123 18.54 6.20 10.53
CA GLY A 123 18.18 5.58 9.26
C GLY A 123 17.85 4.09 9.37
N GLU A 124 18.45 3.36 10.31
CA GLU A 124 18.15 1.95 10.53
C GLU A 124 16.80 1.81 11.21
N LEU A 125 16.53 2.61 12.25
CA LEU A 125 15.23 2.65 12.92
C LEU A 125 14.11 3.08 11.95
N ALA A 126 14.37 4.07 11.10
CA ALA A 126 13.44 4.48 10.03
C ALA A 126 13.14 3.33 9.06
N THR A 127 14.17 2.59 8.63
CA THR A 127 14.01 1.46 7.70
C THR A 127 13.18 0.34 8.34
N HIS A 128 13.41 0.04 9.62
CA HIS A 128 12.61 -0.92 10.37
C HIS A 128 11.15 -0.46 10.49
N TYR A 129 10.90 0.81 10.82
CA TYR A 129 9.56 1.38 10.89
C TYR A 129 8.82 1.29 9.53
N ILE A 130 9.51 1.55 8.42
CA ILE A 130 8.95 1.40 7.07
C ILE A 130 8.51 -0.04 6.81
N ARG A 131 9.36 -1.02 7.09
CA ARG A 131 9.01 -2.44 6.92
C ARG A 131 7.84 -2.83 7.82
N ASP A 132 7.87 -2.42 9.08
CA ASP A 132 7.01 -3.00 10.10
C ASP A 132 5.66 -2.29 10.23
N VAL A 133 5.57 -1.02 9.81
CA VAL A 133 4.37 -0.17 9.89
C VAL A 133 3.90 0.23 8.50
N ILE A 134 4.71 0.98 7.75
CA ILE A 134 4.30 1.57 6.46
C ILE A 134 3.87 0.49 5.47
N GLN A 135 4.65 -0.59 5.29
CA GLN A 135 4.26 -1.68 4.39
C GLN A 135 2.96 -2.37 4.80
N LYS A 136 2.71 -2.53 6.11
CA LYS A 136 1.45 -3.12 6.58
C LYS A 136 0.28 -2.21 6.29
N ASP A 137 0.44 -0.90 6.47
CA ASP A 137 -0.61 0.07 6.14
C ASP A 137 -0.90 0.13 4.63
N MET A 138 0.14 0.07 3.78
CA MET A 138 -0.05 -0.06 2.33
C MET A 138 -0.81 -1.34 1.96
N GLN A 139 -0.45 -2.48 2.57
CA GLN A 139 -1.11 -3.76 2.33
C GLN A 139 -2.59 -3.73 2.77
N ASN A 140 -2.89 -3.14 3.92
CA ASN A 140 -4.28 -2.98 4.39
C ASN A 140 -5.11 -2.13 3.42
N ILE A 141 -4.55 -1.02 2.91
CA ILE A 141 -5.24 -0.19 1.92
C ILE A 141 -5.48 -0.99 0.64
N ARG A 142 -4.47 -1.74 0.18
CA ARG A 142 -4.58 -2.59 -1.00
C ARG A 142 -5.72 -3.59 -0.89
N GLU A 143 -5.81 -4.34 0.20
CA GLU A 143 -6.84 -5.36 0.38
C GLU A 143 -8.26 -4.79 0.33
N ILE A 144 -8.46 -3.61 0.92
CA ILE A 144 -9.77 -2.93 0.89
C ILE A 144 -10.05 -2.37 -0.52
N SER A 145 -9.05 -1.83 -1.21
CA SER A 145 -9.18 -1.34 -2.59
C SER A 145 -9.49 -2.47 -3.57
N ASP A 146 -8.83 -3.63 -3.45
CA ASP A 146 -9.10 -4.83 -4.28
C ASP A 146 -10.50 -5.39 -4.01
N PHE A 147 -11.02 -5.21 -2.80
CA PHE A 147 -12.43 -5.51 -2.49
C PHE A 147 -13.38 -4.51 -3.15
N ALA A 148 -13.07 -3.20 -3.10
CA ALA A 148 -13.85 -2.15 -3.75
C ALA A 148 -13.93 -2.33 -5.27
N GLU A 149 -12.81 -2.68 -5.92
CA GLU A 149 -12.74 -2.95 -7.37
C GLU A 149 -13.75 -4.01 -7.79
N ARG A 150 -13.89 -5.09 -7.01
CA ARG A 150 -14.82 -6.20 -7.32
C ARG A 150 -16.29 -5.86 -7.13
N MET A 151 -16.59 -4.84 -6.32
CA MET A 151 -17.97 -4.36 -6.13
C MET A 151 -18.36 -3.36 -7.22
N MET A 152 -17.43 -2.52 -7.65
CA MET A 152 -17.75 -1.43 -8.57
C MET A 152 -17.94 -1.92 -10.00
N ASP A 153 -18.82 -1.24 -10.74
CA ASP A 153 -18.86 -1.42 -12.19
C ASP A 153 -17.54 -0.94 -12.81
N LYS A 154 -17.10 -1.66 -13.85
CA LYS A 154 -15.84 -1.41 -14.55
C LYS A 154 -15.74 0.03 -15.06
N THR A 155 -16.85 0.62 -15.51
CA THR A 155 -16.84 1.99 -16.05
C THR A 155 -16.63 3.06 -14.96
N CYS A 156 -16.87 2.70 -13.70
CA CYS A 156 -16.70 3.58 -12.55
C CYS A 156 -15.33 3.41 -11.86
N TRP A 157 -14.58 2.34 -12.17
CA TRP A 157 -13.24 2.14 -11.63
C TRP A 157 -12.19 2.94 -12.43
N PRO A 158 -11.34 3.75 -11.78
CA PRO A 158 -10.46 4.70 -12.48
C PRO A 158 -9.21 4.06 -13.11
N MET A 159 -8.96 2.77 -12.84
CA MET A 159 -7.75 2.07 -13.23
C MET A 159 -8.07 0.87 -14.12
N PRO A 160 -7.16 0.45 -15.02
CA PRO A 160 -7.32 -0.80 -15.74
C PRO A 160 -7.30 -1.97 -14.76
N THR A 161 -8.19 -2.95 -14.96
CA THR A 161 -8.17 -4.19 -14.19
C THR A 161 -6.95 -5.03 -14.57
N TYR A 162 -6.56 -6.01 -13.76
CA TYR A 162 -5.51 -6.97 -14.13
C TYR A 162 -5.77 -7.68 -15.45
N THR A 163 -7.05 -7.96 -15.76
CA THR A 163 -7.44 -8.56 -17.04
C THR A 163 -7.15 -7.62 -18.20
N ASP A 164 -7.36 -6.32 -18.01
CA ASP A 164 -7.06 -5.31 -19.04
C ASP A 164 -5.56 -5.19 -19.27
N LEU A 165 -4.77 -5.14 -18.19
CA LEU A 165 -3.31 -5.07 -18.27
C LEU A 165 -2.68 -6.29 -18.94
N MET A 166 -3.25 -7.48 -18.74
CA MET A 166 -2.66 -8.73 -19.23
C MET A 166 -3.17 -9.16 -20.62
N HIS A 167 -4.40 -8.80 -20.99
CA HIS A 167 -5.06 -9.36 -22.17
C HIS A 167 -5.61 -8.33 -23.14
N ARG A 168 -5.57 -7.04 -22.81
CA ARG A 168 -6.11 -5.96 -23.67
C ARG A 168 -5.06 -4.92 -24.06
N VAL A 169 -3.79 -5.34 -24.08
CA VAL A 169 -2.67 -4.59 -24.66
C VAL A 169 -2.65 -4.78 -26.17
#